data_AF-A0A4Q9KSG1-F1
#
_entry.id   AF-A0A4Q9KSG1-F1
#
_cell.length_a   1.000
_cell.length_b   1.000
_cell.length_c   1.000
_cell.angle_alpha   90.00
_cell.angle_beta   90.00
_cell.angle_gamma   90.00
#
_symmetry.space_group_name_H-M   'P 1'
#
loop_
_entity.id
_entity.type
_entity.pdbx_description
1 polymer ?
#
loop_
_entity_poly.entity_id
_entity_poly.type
_entity_poly.pdbx_seq_one_letter_code
_entity_poly.pdbx_strand_id
1 'polypeptide(L)'
;DFSGLRVLRIIRANIGAADKNSLEKFTHLQSLIFCNNSYISEISFSELFNTTDLYSLEELGIPKIEFTHLEFIFFSKLKSLKKLYIEVLTNKITIMCLLKVFNTIKIIEIKQGLYKSHQIFEILSSRLKVENMCLYH
;
A
#
# COMPACT_ATOMS: atom_id res chain seq x y z
N ASP A 1 -2.41 -19.70 17.09
CA ASP A 1 -3.16 -18.46 17.31
C ASP A 1 -2.23 -17.29 17.06
N PHE A 2 -2.65 -16.30 16.26
CA PHE A 2 -1.87 -15.11 15.89
C PHE A 2 -2.46 -13.82 16.46
N SER A 3 -3.41 -13.90 17.41
CA SER A 3 -4.11 -12.76 18.03
C SER A 3 -3.19 -11.67 18.61
N GLY A 4 -1.97 -12.02 19.02
CA GLY A 4 -0.96 -11.06 19.50
C GLY A 4 -0.06 -10.45 18.41
N LEU A 5 -0.11 -10.93 17.16
CA LEU A 5 0.78 -10.49 16.09
C LEU A 5 0.40 -9.08 15.63
N ARG A 6 1.27 -8.10 15.91
CA ARG A 6 1.08 -6.70 15.50
C ARG A 6 1.79 -6.33 14.20
N VAL A 7 2.88 -7.03 13.88
CA VAL A 7 3.76 -6.71 12.75
C VAL A 7 4.01 -7.98 11.94
N LEU A 8 3.78 -7.90 10.64
CA LEU A 8 4.08 -8.98 9.69
C LEU A 8 4.95 -8.44 8.57
N ARG A 9 6.09 -9.09 8.36
CA ARG A 9 6.99 -8.83 7.24
C ARG A 9 7.01 -10.04 6.34
N ILE A 10 6.69 -9.83 5.07
CA ILE A 10 6.67 -10.86 4.05
C ILE A 10 7.86 -10.61 3.14
N ILE A 11 8.78 -11.57 3.07
CA ILE A 11 10.10 -11.37 2.45
C ILE A 11 10.24 -12.35 1.28
N ARG A 12 10.57 -11.83 0.09
CA ARG A 12 10.80 -12.65 -1.12
C ARG A 12 9.64 -13.60 -1.43
N ALA A 13 8.40 -13.16 -1.22
CA ALA A 13 7.23 -13.99 -1.48
C ALA A 13 6.75 -13.84 -2.92
N ASN A 14 6.42 -14.98 -3.53
CA ASN A 14 5.61 -15.05 -4.74
C ASN A 14 4.18 -15.37 -4.33
N ILE A 15 3.25 -14.46 -4.62
CA ILE A 15 1.87 -14.54 -4.15
C ILE A 15 0.97 -14.66 -5.36
N GLY A 16 0.18 -15.74 -5.39
CA GLY A 16 -0.65 -16.13 -6.53
C GLY A 16 -2.09 -16.46 -6.13
N ALA A 17 -2.83 -17.10 -7.04
CA ALA A 17 -4.23 -17.46 -6.82
C ALA A 17 -4.46 -18.34 -5.57
N ALA A 18 -3.48 -19.16 -5.20
CA ALA A 18 -3.54 -20.02 -4.02
C ALA A 18 -3.52 -19.23 -2.69
N ASP A 19 -3.03 -17.99 -2.71
CA ASP A 19 -2.86 -17.15 -1.52
C ASP A 19 -4.07 -16.22 -1.28
N LYS A 20 -5.14 -16.37 -2.06
CA LYS A 20 -6.38 -15.63 -1.86
C LYS A 20 -6.88 -15.80 -0.42
N ASN A 21 -7.30 -14.70 0.19
CA ASN A 21 -7.76 -14.60 1.58
C ASN A 21 -6.71 -15.01 2.64
N SER A 22 -5.43 -15.18 2.28
CA SER A 22 -4.38 -15.58 3.23
C SER A 22 -4.20 -14.60 4.40
N LEU A 23 -4.63 -13.34 4.25
CA LEU A 23 -4.56 -12.30 5.27
C LEU A 23 -5.92 -11.98 5.93
N GLU A 24 -7.00 -12.71 5.62
CA GLU A 24 -8.36 -12.40 6.08
C GLU A 24 -8.50 -12.34 7.60
N LYS A 25 -7.73 -13.16 8.33
CA LYS A 25 -7.81 -13.26 9.80
C LYS A 25 -6.94 -12.27 10.56
N PHE A 26 -6.14 -11.46 9.85
CA PHE A 26 -5.16 -10.55 10.46
C PHE A 26 -5.70 -9.11 10.60
N THR A 27 -6.94 -8.98 11.10
CA THR A 27 -7.62 -7.67 11.24
C THR A 27 -7.01 -6.76 12.30
N HIS A 28 -6.31 -7.33 13.30
CA HIS A 28 -5.62 -6.62 14.38
C HIS A 28 -4.18 -6.20 14.04
N LEU A 29 -3.69 -6.57 12.86
CA LEU A 29 -2.33 -6.26 12.42
C LEU A 29 -2.17 -4.74 12.25
N GLN A 30 -1.11 -4.19 12.81
CA GLN A 30 -0.79 -2.76 12.73
C GLN A 30 0.18 -2.45 11.59
N SER A 31 1.10 -3.37 11.29
CA SER A 31 2.10 -3.20 10.24
C SER A 31 2.18 -4.44 9.35
N LEU A 32 2.04 -4.22 8.04
CA LEU A 32 2.23 -5.25 7.01
C LEU A 32 3.20 -4.73 5.96
N ILE A 33 4.37 -5.35 5.83
CA ILE A 33 5.37 -4.91 4.86
C ILE A 33 5.81 -6.08 3.97
N PHE A 34 5.61 -5.94 2.66
CA PHE A 34 6.22 -6.79 1.65
C PHE A 34 7.61 -6.23 1.29
N CYS A 35 8.64 -7.07 1.34
CA CYS A 35 10.03 -6.69 1.16
C CYS A 35 10.75 -7.61 0.16
N ASN A 36 11.91 -7.13 -0.31
CA ASN A 36 12.90 -7.91 -1.05
C ASN A 36 12.31 -8.61 -2.29
N ASN A 37 11.82 -7.85 -3.26
CA ASN A 37 11.28 -8.36 -4.53
C ASN A 37 10.10 -9.34 -4.34
N SER A 38 9.31 -9.13 -3.29
CA SER A 38 8.00 -9.80 -3.23
C SER A 38 7.15 -9.29 -4.39
N TYR A 39 6.34 -10.16 -4.98
CA TYR A 39 5.45 -9.78 -6.07
C TYR A 39 4.13 -10.53 -5.96
N ILE A 40 3.09 -9.89 -6.49
CA ILE A 40 1.75 -10.45 -6.56
C ILE A 40 1.42 -10.61 -8.04
N SER A 41 0.98 -11.80 -8.40
CA SER A 41 0.50 -12.15 -9.73
C SER A 41 -0.82 -12.90 -9.62
N GLU A 42 -1.58 -12.97 -10.72
CA GLU A 42 -2.85 -13.72 -10.83
C GLU A 42 -4.03 -13.20 -9.99
N ILE A 43 -3.77 -12.44 -8.92
CA ILE A 43 -4.79 -11.84 -8.05
C ILE A 43 -4.51 -10.36 -7.79
N SER A 44 -5.57 -9.63 -7.43
CA SER A 44 -5.47 -8.27 -6.91
C SER A 44 -4.93 -8.27 -5.48
N PHE A 45 -4.23 -7.20 -5.09
CA PHE A 45 -3.73 -7.04 -3.72
C PHE A 45 -4.86 -7.14 -2.66
N SER A 46 -6.02 -6.54 -2.96
CA SER A 46 -7.17 -6.59 -2.07
C SER A 46 -7.73 -8.00 -1.85
N GLU A 47 -7.46 -8.95 -2.76
CA GLU A 47 -7.92 -10.34 -2.63
C GLU A 47 -7.12 -11.16 -1.61
N LEU A 48 -6.03 -10.63 -1.06
CA LEU A 48 -5.39 -11.22 0.11
C LEU A 48 -6.25 -11.06 1.37
N PHE A 49 -7.19 -10.12 1.36
CA PHE A 49 -8.00 -9.72 2.50
C PHE A 49 -9.46 -10.06 2.27
N ASN A 50 -10.19 -10.25 3.36
CA ASN A 50 -11.64 -10.10 3.30
C ASN A 50 -12.00 -8.61 3.26
N THR A 51 -12.48 -8.13 2.13
CA THR A 51 -12.79 -6.71 1.92
C THR A 51 -14.02 -6.20 2.69
N THR A 52 -14.80 -7.08 3.35
CA THR A 52 -15.89 -6.66 4.24
C THR A 52 -15.39 -6.23 5.62
N ASP A 53 -14.21 -6.68 6.01
CA ASP A 53 -13.70 -6.51 7.37
C ASP A 53 -12.93 -5.19 7.53
N LEU A 54 -12.83 -4.73 8.79
CA LEU A 54 -12.07 -3.55 9.17
C LEU A 54 -10.69 -3.97 9.67
N TYR A 55 -9.65 -3.43 9.05
CA TYR A 55 -8.26 -3.72 9.41
C TYR A 55 -7.63 -2.55 10.16
N SER A 56 -6.86 -2.87 11.19
CA SER A 56 -6.18 -1.91 12.07
C SER A 56 -4.82 -1.44 11.52
N LEU A 57 -4.57 -1.63 10.21
CA LEU A 57 -3.30 -1.31 9.59
C LEU A 57 -3.00 0.19 9.71
N GLU A 58 -1.91 0.50 10.39
CA GLU A 58 -1.35 1.84 10.51
C GLU A 58 -0.19 2.06 9.53
N GLU A 59 0.52 0.99 9.19
CA GLU A 59 1.68 0.98 8.32
C GLU A 59 1.56 -0.14 7.29
N LEU A 60 1.68 0.22 6.01
CA LEU A 60 1.54 -0.73 4.91
C LEU A 60 2.66 -0.52 3.88
N GLY A 61 3.43 -1.55 3.61
CA GLY A 61 4.40 -1.58 2.53
C GLY A 61 3.96 -2.58 1.47
N ILE A 62 3.57 -2.10 0.29
CA ILE A 62 3.08 -2.93 -0.80
C ILE A 62 4.18 -3.23 -1.83
N PRO A 63 4.21 -4.44 -2.40
CA PRO A 63 5.09 -4.75 -3.51
C PRO A 63 4.62 -4.01 -4.78
N LYS A 64 5.25 -4.28 -5.92
CA LYS A 64 4.70 -3.85 -7.20
C LYS A 64 3.32 -4.46 -7.40
N ILE A 65 2.29 -3.60 -7.48
CA ILE A 65 0.90 -4.00 -7.76
C ILE A 65 0.32 -3.12 -8.86
N GLU A 66 -0.69 -3.64 -9.55
CA GLU A 66 -1.56 -2.84 -10.40
C GLU A 66 -2.67 -2.20 -9.55
N PHE A 67 -2.84 -0.89 -9.67
CA PHE A 67 -3.91 -0.19 -8.96
C PHE A 67 -5.18 -0.19 -9.78
N THR A 68 -6.04 -1.16 -9.49
CA THR A 68 -7.39 -1.26 -10.04
C THR A 68 -8.41 -0.47 -9.20
N HIS A 69 -9.65 -0.40 -9.65
CA HIS A 69 -10.75 0.14 -8.85
C HIS A 69 -10.96 -0.60 -7.52
N LEU A 70 -10.73 -1.92 -7.49
CA LEU A 70 -10.85 -2.74 -6.28
C LEU A 70 -9.82 -2.33 -5.23
N GLU A 71 -8.61 -2.02 -5.67
CA GLU A 71 -7.53 -1.57 -4.79
C GLU A 71 -7.91 -0.25 -4.14
N PHE A 72 -8.42 0.72 -4.90
CA PHE A 72 -8.88 1.99 -4.34
C PHE A 72 -10.00 1.81 -3.31
N ILE A 73 -10.97 0.93 -3.56
CA ILE A 73 -12.02 0.62 -2.58
C ILE A 73 -11.41 0.06 -1.31
N PHE A 74 -10.51 -0.92 -1.41
CA PHE A 74 -9.86 -1.52 -0.25
C PHE A 74 -9.07 -0.48 0.55
N PHE A 75 -8.21 0.27 -0.11
CA PHE A 75 -7.41 1.33 0.51
C PHE A 75 -8.28 2.39 1.20
N SER A 76 -9.44 2.74 0.64
CA SER A 76 -10.37 3.71 1.25
C SER A 76 -10.95 3.26 2.60
N LYS A 77 -10.96 1.95 2.88
CA LYS A 77 -11.44 1.35 4.13
C LYS A 77 -10.37 1.31 5.23
N LEU A 78 -9.10 1.49 4.89
CA LEU A 78 -7.98 1.49 5.85
C LEU A 78 -7.91 2.81 6.63
N LYS A 79 -8.89 3.08 7.50
CA LYS A 79 -9.04 4.37 8.21
C LYS A 79 -7.88 4.69 9.16
N SER A 80 -7.20 3.67 9.66
CA SER A 80 -6.05 3.81 10.56
C SER A 80 -4.72 4.02 9.83
N LEU A 81 -4.70 3.89 8.50
CA LEU A 81 -3.47 3.92 7.72
C LEU A 81 -2.83 5.31 7.77
N LYS A 82 -1.63 5.37 8.33
CA LYS A 82 -0.84 6.61 8.51
C LYS A 82 0.37 6.64 7.58
N LYS A 83 0.89 5.46 7.20
CA LYS A 83 2.10 5.31 6.41
C LYS A 83 1.91 4.28 5.30
N LEU A 84 2.25 4.67 4.08
CA LEU A 84 2.20 3.80 2.91
C LEU A 84 3.54 3.82 2.18
N TYR A 85 4.14 2.64 2.03
CA TYR A 85 5.35 2.42 1.23
C TYR A 85 4.97 1.67 -0.04
N ILE A 86 5.34 2.21 -1.20
CA ILE A 86 5.02 1.63 -2.51
C ILE A 86 6.33 1.28 -3.21
N GLU A 87 6.53 0.01 -3.54
CA GLU A 87 7.77 -0.40 -4.21
C GLU A 87 7.86 0.14 -5.64
N VAL A 88 6.80 -0.01 -6.44
CA VAL A 88 6.75 0.50 -7.83
C VAL A 88 5.41 1.17 -8.12
N LEU A 89 5.45 2.38 -8.68
CA LEU A 89 4.25 3.08 -9.15
C LEU A 89 4.33 3.40 -10.65
N THR A 90 3.39 2.86 -11.43
CA THR A 90 3.45 2.86 -12.89
C THR A 90 2.54 3.86 -13.59
N ASN A 91 1.56 4.47 -12.91
CA ASN A 91 0.55 5.32 -13.56
C ASN A 91 0.26 6.65 -12.78
N LYS A 92 0.23 7.78 -13.51
CA LYS A 92 -0.01 9.14 -13.01
C LYS A 92 -1.43 9.33 -12.49
N ILE A 93 -2.41 8.69 -13.13
CA ILE A 93 -3.82 8.72 -12.70
C ILE A 93 -3.93 8.05 -11.33
N THR A 94 -3.16 6.99 -11.11
CA THR A 94 -3.08 6.31 -9.82
C THR A 94 -2.59 7.26 -8.73
N ILE A 95 -1.55 8.07 -8.96
CA ILE A 95 -1.08 9.08 -7.99
C ILE A 95 -2.22 10.03 -7.58
N MET A 96 -2.97 10.56 -8.55
CA MET A 96 -4.07 11.49 -8.27
C MET A 96 -5.23 10.82 -7.51
N CYS A 97 -5.55 9.57 -7.84
CA CYS A 97 -6.58 8.80 -7.15
C CYS A 97 -6.14 8.42 -5.72
N LEU A 98 -4.88 8.01 -5.55
CA LEU A 98 -4.28 7.75 -4.24
C LEU A 98 -4.39 8.99 -3.36
N LEU A 99 -4.10 10.20 -3.88
CA LEU A 99 -4.24 11.44 -3.11
C LEU A 99 -5.66 11.77 -2.63
N LYS A 100 -6.69 11.40 -3.42
CA LYS A 100 -8.09 11.57 -2.98
C LYS A 100 -8.48 10.54 -1.93
N VAL A 101 -8.00 9.31 -2.07
CA VAL A 101 -8.30 8.20 -1.14
C VAL A 101 -7.52 8.35 0.17
N PHE A 102 -6.35 8.98 0.13
CA PHE A 102 -5.39 9.01 1.23
C PHE A 102 -5.25 10.36 1.92
N ASN A 103 -6.31 11.17 1.97
CA ASN A 103 -6.27 12.44 2.70
C ASN A 103 -5.94 12.26 4.21
N THR A 104 -6.04 11.05 4.74
CA THR A 104 -5.66 10.69 6.12
C THR A 104 -4.24 10.15 6.28
N ILE A 105 -3.55 9.80 5.18
CA ILE A 105 -2.20 9.25 5.22
C ILE A 105 -1.21 10.41 5.41
N LYS A 106 -0.34 10.27 6.41
CA LYS A 106 0.66 11.29 6.76
C LYS A 106 1.93 11.14 5.92
N ILE A 107 2.30 9.90 5.59
CA ILE A 107 3.57 9.58 4.92
C ILE A 107 3.30 8.63 3.76
N ILE A 108 3.74 9.02 2.56
CA ILE A 108 3.77 8.17 1.37
C ILE A 108 5.21 8.15 0.86
N GLU A 109 5.80 6.96 0.79
CA GLU A 109 7.14 6.74 0.24
C GLU A 109 7.05 5.83 -0.98
N ILE A 110 7.74 6.23 -2.06
CA ILE A 110 7.75 5.48 -3.33
C ILE A 110 9.20 5.15 -3.64
N LYS A 111 9.52 3.85 -3.71
CA LYS A 111 10.89 3.38 -3.91
C LYS A 111 11.34 3.48 -5.37
N GLN A 112 10.48 3.12 -6.31
CA GLN A 112 10.74 3.24 -7.76
C GLN A 112 9.50 3.80 -8.47
N GLY A 113 9.66 4.89 -9.20
CA GLY A 113 8.58 5.49 -10.01
C GLY A 113 8.99 5.61 -11.48
N LEU A 114 8.05 5.39 -12.41
CA LEU A 114 8.26 5.72 -13.83
C LEU A 114 8.24 7.24 -14.09
N TYR A 115 7.89 8.04 -13.09
CA TYR A 115 7.86 9.49 -13.16
C TYR A 115 9.11 10.08 -12.53
N LYS A 116 9.66 11.13 -13.17
CA LYS A 116 10.71 11.95 -12.54
C LYS A 116 10.19 12.49 -11.20
N SER A 117 10.99 12.36 -10.15
CA SER A 117 10.73 12.82 -8.77
C SER A 117 10.00 14.17 -8.69
N HIS A 118 10.37 15.11 -9.57
CA HIS A 118 9.78 16.45 -9.66
C HIS A 118 8.28 16.47 -10.01
N GLN A 119 7.80 15.60 -10.90
CA GLN A 119 6.37 15.58 -11.29
C GLN A 119 5.47 15.02 -10.19
N ILE A 120 5.98 14.07 -9.41
CA ILE A 120 5.31 13.56 -8.22
C ILE A 120 5.31 14.64 -7.13
N PHE A 121 6.44 15.33 -6.96
CA PHE A 121 6.60 16.41 -6.00
C PHE A 121 5.59 17.56 -6.22
N GLU A 122 5.42 18.09 -7.44
CA GLU A 122 4.45 19.18 -7.70
C GLU A 122 3.01 18.80 -7.33
N ILE A 123 2.62 17.56 -7.64
CA ILE A 123 1.26 17.05 -7.36
C ILE A 123 1.05 16.86 -5.85
N LEU A 124 2.07 16.42 -5.12
CA LEU A 124 2.00 16.20 -3.67
C LEU A 124 2.13 17.49 -2.84
N SER A 125 3.09 18.35 -3.18
CA SER A 125 3.39 19.62 -2.50
C SER A 125 2.28 20.66 -2.63
N SER A 126 1.49 20.62 -3.71
CA SER A 126 0.31 21.49 -3.88
C SER A 126 -0.87 21.12 -2.97
N ARG A 127 -0.84 19.97 -2.27
CA ARG A 127 -1.97 19.47 -1.46
C ARG A 127 -1.62 19.04 -0.04
N LEU A 128 -0.39 18.60 0.21
CA LEU A 128 0.09 18.18 1.52
C LEU A 128 1.12 19.21 1.99
N LYS A 129 1.07 19.64 3.27
CA LYS A 129 2.26 20.21 3.92
C LYS A 129 3.27 19.07 4.07
N VAL A 130 3.98 18.76 2.99
CA VAL A 130 4.97 17.69 2.94
C VAL A 130 6.20 18.17 3.69
N GLU A 131 6.33 17.80 4.96
CA GLU A 131 7.53 18.17 5.74
C GLU A 131 8.72 17.26 5.47
N ASN A 132 8.54 16.02 4.99
CA ASN A 132 9.66 15.16 4.57
C ASN A 132 9.18 14.07 3.58
N MET A 133 9.69 14.10 2.34
CA MET A 133 9.55 12.99 1.38
C MET A 133 10.95 12.65 0.84
N CYS A 134 11.45 11.45 1.14
CA CYS A 134 12.72 10.97 0.62
C CYS A 134 12.48 10.22 -0.70
N LEU A 135 12.97 10.79 -1.80
CA LEU A 135 13.00 10.14 -3.11
C LEU A 135 14.44 9.68 -3.34
N TYR A 136 14.64 8.36 -3.45
CA TYR A 136 15.94 7.80 -3.78
C TYR A 136 16.06 7.66 -5.30
N HIS A 137 17.16 8.20 -5.85
CA HIS A 137 17.53 8.17 -7.25
C HIS A 137 18.14 6.83 -7.67
#